data_AF-A0A6P7H1S0-F1
#
_entry.id   AF-A0A6P7H1S0-F1
#
_cell.length_a   1.000
_cell.length_b   1.000
_cell.length_c   1.000
_cell.angle_alpha   90.00
_cell.angle_beta   90.00
_cell.angle_gamma   90.00
#
_symmetry.space_group_name_H-M   'P 1'
#
loop_
_entity.id
_entity.type
_entity.pdbx_description
1 polymer ?
#
loop_
_entity_poly.entity_id
_entity_poly.type
_entity_poly.pdbx_seq_one_letter_code
_entity_poly.pdbx_strand_id
1 'polypeptide(L)'
;MNLTTNSTEVDEFTYPLVVQIFQTILFTVVCIVGLVGNTLVIYVVIRFSKMQTVTNMYIVNLAIADECFLIGIPFLITTILNRHWIFGYFACKAYMLSTGINQFTSSILLCVMSADRYIAVCHPISSPKWRTPFISKMVSLFAWTFSILLMIPIVQHSKEIDNDGKTSCVIEWANFDSTANISTNSTFEFDDQENAHMFTWYTFICGFAIPLCLIVNFYWLVILKLKRVGPKNKSKEKKRSHRKVTNLVLIVVTVYIICWLPYWVTQLAMSDDVDDT
;
A
#
# COMPACT_ATOMS: atom_id res chain seq x y z
N MET A 1 -6.62 63.60 6.13
CA MET A 1 -5.55 62.63 6.46
C MET A 1 -6.25 61.28 6.64
N ASN A 2 -6.76 60.69 5.56
CA ASN A 2 -6.19 59.51 4.88
C ASN A 2 -5.18 58.73 5.73
N LEU A 3 -5.52 57.50 6.10
CA LEU A 3 -5.14 56.30 5.33
C LEU A 3 -5.91 55.09 5.86
N THR A 4 -6.85 54.60 5.04
CA THR A 4 -7.30 53.20 5.05
C THR A 4 -6.15 52.33 4.58
N THR A 5 -5.53 51.55 5.48
CA THR A 5 -4.66 50.43 5.08
C THR A 5 -5.52 49.18 4.97
N ASN A 6 -5.90 48.93 3.72
CA ASN A 6 -6.38 47.67 3.19
C ASN A 6 -5.15 46.79 2.92
N SER A 7 -5.06 45.57 3.48
CA SER A 7 -4.38 44.42 2.86
C SER A 7 -4.27 43.23 3.81
N THR A 8 -5.06 42.20 3.51
CA THR A 8 -4.70 40.76 3.59
C THR A 8 -4.14 40.24 4.91
N GLU A 9 -5.04 39.88 5.83
CA GLU A 9 -4.73 38.89 6.86
C GLU A 9 -4.70 37.49 6.21
N VAL A 10 -3.48 37.08 5.89
CA VAL A 10 -2.88 35.74 5.95
C VAL A 10 -3.83 34.56 5.67
N ASP A 11 -3.64 33.95 4.49
CA ASP A 11 -4.24 32.68 4.05
C ASP A 11 -4.21 31.61 5.14
N GLU A 12 -5.39 31.31 5.67
CA GLU A 12 -5.73 30.05 6.34
C GLU A 12 -5.31 28.90 5.41
N PHE A 13 -4.39 28.06 5.87
CA PHE A 13 -3.68 26.96 5.17
C PHE A 13 -4.37 26.49 3.88
N THR A 14 -4.17 27.23 2.78
CA THR A 14 -4.84 26.94 1.52
C THR A 14 -4.15 25.71 0.95
N TYR A 15 -4.80 24.55 1.05
CA TYR A 15 -4.39 23.37 0.28
C TYR A 15 -4.20 23.83 -1.17
N PRO A 16 -2.97 23.82 -1.71
CA PRO A 16 -2.71 24.56 -2.93
C PRO A 16 -3.58 23.98 -4.03
N LEU A 17 -4.36 24.83 -4.71
CA LEU A 17 -5.26 24.40 -5.79
C LEU A 17 -4.51 23.54 -6.82
N VAL A 18 -3.24 23.87 -7.05
CA VAL A 18 -2.31 23.12 -7.90
C VAL A 18 -2.14 21.67 -7.42
N VAL A 19 -1.94 21.44 -6.11
CA VAL A 19 -1.80 20.10 -5.52
C VAL A 19 -3.13 19.34 -5.62
N GLN A 20 -4.26 20.00 -5.35
CA GLN A 20 -5.60 19.41 -5.46
C GLN A 20 -5.90 18.92 -6.88
N ILE A 21 -5.65 19.77 -7.88
CA ILE A 21 -5.82 19.44 -9.30
C ILE A 21 -4.88 18.30 -9.70
N PHE A 22 -3.62 18.39 -9.31
CA PHE A 22 -2.61 17.37 -9.62
C PHE A 22 -2.99 16.00 -9.06
N GLN A 23 -3.35 15.91 -7.78
CA GLN A 23 -3.78 14.66 -7.15
C GLN A 23 -5.05 14.10 -7.78
N THR A 24 -6.04 14.95 -8.07
CA THR A 24 -7.29 14.54 -8.72
C THR A 24 -7.03 13.90 -10.08
N ILE A 25 -6.20 14.54 -10.92
CA ILE A 25 -5.83 14.00 -12.23
C ILE A 25 -5.08 12.67 -12.07
N LEU A 26 -4.09 12.62 -11.17
CA LEU A 26 -3.28 11.42 -10.94
C LEU A 26 -4.14 10.24 -10.49
N PHE A 27 -4.98 10.41 -9.47
CA PHE A 27 -5.84 9.33 -8.98
C PHE A 27 -6.90 8.91 -10.00
N THR A 28 -7.41 9.84 -10.82
CA THR A 28 -8.32 9.50 -11.92
C THR A 28 -7.63 8.60 -12.95
N VAL A 29 -6.41 8.94 -13.35
CA VAL A 29 -5.62 8.14 -14.31
C VAL A 29 -5.29 6.77 -13.72
N VAL A 30 -4.82 6.71 -12.47
CA VAL A 30 -4.52 5.46 -11.76
C VAL A 30 -5.76 4.58 -11.66
N CYS A 31 -6.91 5.14 -11.32
CA CYS A 31 -8.19 4.44 -11.25
C CYS A 31 -8.55 3.79 -12.60
N ILE A 32 -8.57 4.58 -13.68
CA ILE A 32 -8.96 4.07 -15.00
C ILE A 32 -7.99 3.02 -15.51
N VAL A 33 -6.68 3.31 -15.49
CA VAL A 33 -5.65 2.38 -15.98
C VAL A 33 -5.62 1.12 -15.13
N GLY A 34 -5.73 1.27 -13.81
CA GLY A 34 -5.73 0.17 -12.86
C GLY A 34 -6.91 -0.76 -13.06
N LEU A 35 -8.15 -0.24 -13.11
CA LEU A 35 -9.36 -1.04 -13.29
C LEU A 35 -9.32 -1.77 -14.65
N VAL A 36 -8.99 -1.07 -15.73
CA VAL A 36 -8.91 -1.70 -17.06
C VAL A 36 -7.82 -2.77 -17.10
N GLY A 37 -6.64 -2.48 -16.56
CA GLY A 37 -5.49 -3.39 -16.56
C GLY A 37 -5.72 -4.65 -15.71
N ASN A 38 -6.18 -4.47 -14.47
CA ASN A 38 -6.40 -5.58 -13.55
C ASN A 38 -7.58 -6.46 -13.97
N THR A 39 -8.68 -5.86 -14.42
CA THR A 39 -9.81 -6.60 -15.02
C THR A 39 -9.36 -7.40 -16.24
N LEU A 40 -8.52 -6.84 -17.11
CA LEU A 40 -7.98 -7.57 -18.26
C LEU A 40 -7.13 -8.78 -17.82
N VAL A 41 -6.29 -8.61 -16.80
CA VAL A 41 -5.48 -9.70 -16.24
C VAL A 41 -6.36 -10.82 -15.71
N ILE A 42 -7.38 -10.48 -14.90
CA ILE A 42 -8.36 -11.43 -14.36
C ILE A 42 -9.06 -12.17 -15.52
N TYR A 43 -9.55 -11.41 -16.51
CA TYR A 43 -10.24 -11.95 -17.67
C TYR A 43 -9.37 -12.95 -18.45
N VAL A 44 -8.13 -12.57 -18.81
CA VAL A 44 -7.22 -13.42 -19.59
C VAL A 44 -6.90 -14.72 -18.85
N VAL A 45 -6.61 -14.66 -17.55
CA VAL A 45 -6.25 -15.86 -16.78
C VAL A 45 -7.44 -16.81 -16.60
N ILE A 46 -8.65 -16.28 -16.38
CA ILE A 46 -9.87 -17.10 -16.25
C ILE A 46 -10.28 -17.69 -17.61
N ARG A 47 -10.18 -16.90 -18.69
CA ARG A 47 -10.67 -17.28 -20.02
C ARG A 47 -9.79 -18.32 -20.72
N PHE A 48 -8.47 -18.24 -20.54
CA PHE A 48 -7.51 -19.10 -21.23
C PHE A 48 -6.95 -20.17 -20.29
N SER A 49 -7.37 -21.43 -20.46
CA SER A 49 -6.90 -22.56 -19.63
C SER A 49 -5.39 -22.72 -19.62
N LYS A 50 -4.70 -22.41 -20.72
CA LYS A 50 -3.23 -22.41 -20.81
C LYS A 50 -2.55 -21.40 -19.87
N MET A 51 -3.28 -20.36 -19.46
CA MET A 51 -2.80 -19.34 -18.52
C MET A 51 -3.16 -19.68 -17.06
N GLN A 52 -3.86 -20.78 -16.76
CA GLN A 52 -4.23 -21.17 -15.39
C GLN A 52 -3.08 -21.87 -14.65
N THR A 53 -1.94 -21.20 -14.57
CA THR A 53 -0.75 -21.68 -13.85
C THR A 53 -0.74 -21.15 -12.41
N VAL A 54 0.00 -21.82 -11.52
CA VAL A 54 0.15 -21.40 -10.10
C VAL A 54 0.62 -19.96 -9.98
N THR A 55 1.59 -19.52 -10.77
CA THR A 55 2.04 -18.12 -10.74
C THR A 55 0.94 -17.16 -11.17
N ASN A 56 0.16 -17.53 -12.19
CA ASN A 56 -0.93 -16.69 -12.68
C ASN A 56 -2.11 -16.65 -11.68
N MET A 57 -2.28 -17.66 -10.84
CA MET A 57 -3.23 -17.60 -9.72
C MET A 57 -2.83 -16.54 -8.69
N TYR A 58 -1.54 -16.39 -8.38
CA TYR A 58 -1.07 -15.29 -7.52
C TYR A 58 -1.25 -13.92 -8.19
N ILE A 59 -1.01 -13.83 -9.50
CA ILE A 59 -1.26 -12.60 -10.28
C ILE A 59 -2.75 -12.21 -10.24
N VAL A 60 -3.67 -13.19 -10.33
CA VAL A 60 -5.11 -12.92 -10.20
C VAL A 60 -5.47 -12.46 -8.80
N ASN A 61 -4.92 -13.07 -7.74
CA ASN A 61 -5.16 -12.61 -6.36
C ASN A 61 -4.66 -11.17 -6.15
N LEU A 62 -3.52 -10.81 -6.76
CA LEU A 62 -2.99 -9.46 -6.73
C LEU A 62 -3.93 -8.48 -7.44
N ALA A 63 -4.37 -8.84 -8.66
CA ALA A 63 -5.32 -8.03 -9.42
C ALA A 63 -6.66 -7.84 -8.69
N ILE A 64 -7.15 -8.85 -7.96
CA ILE A 64 -8.37 -8.73 -7.13
C ILE A 64 -8.16 -7.75 -5.97
N ALA A 65 -7.02 -7.81 -5.29
CA ALA A 65 -6.70 -6.88 -4.22
C ALA A 65 -6.61 -5.43 -4.73
N ASP A 66 -5.97 -5.24 -5.88
CA ASP A 66 -5.85 -3.93 -6.54
C ASP A 66 -7.22 -3.40 -6.98
N GLU A 67 -8.09 -4.22 -7.59
CA GLU A 67 -9.47 -3.84 -7.95
C GLU A 67 -10.27 -3.36 -6.74
N CYS A 68 -10.22 -4.09 -5.62
CA CYS A 68 -10.89 -3.68 -4.39
C CYS A 68 -10.46 -2.28 -3.92
N PHE A 69 -9.15 -1.99 -3.98
CA PHE A 69 -8.62 -0.67 -3.65
C PHE A 69 -9.02 0.40 -4.66
N LEU A 70 -8.93 0.11 -5.95
CA LEU A 70 -9.21 1.06 -7.04
C LEU A 70 -10.68 1.48 -7.07
N ILE A 71 -11.61 0.61 -6.68
CA ILE A 71 -13.03 0.94 -6.51
C ILE A 71 -13.23 1.98 -5.38
N GLY A 72 -12.32 2.07 -4.41
CA GLY A 72 -12.32 3.08 -3.35
C GLY A 72 -11.79 4.46 -3.77
N ILE A 73 -11.00 4.55 -4.84
CA ILE A 73 -10.38 5.81 -5.31
C ILE A 73 -11.40 6.91 -5.65
N PRO A 74 -12.57 6.65 -6.28
CA PRO A 74 -13.58 7.69 -6.50
C PRO A 74 -14.09 8.38 -5.23
N PHE A 75 -14.16 7.65 -4.11
CA PHE A 75 -14.53 8.20 -2.80
C PHE A 75 -13.44 9.15 -2.30
N LEU A 76 -12.16 8.78 -2.49
CA LEU A 76 -11.02 9.64 -2.20
C LEU A 76 -11.04 10.91 -3.06
N ILE A 77 -11.26 10.80 -4.37
CA ILE A 77 -11.34 11.96 -5.28
C ILE A 77 -12.45 12.91 -4.84
N THR A 78 -13.63 12.38 -4.52
CA THR A 78 -14.76 13.20 -4.06
C THR A 78 -14.43 13.93 -2.76
N THR A 79 -13.65 13.29 -1.87
CA THR A 79 -13.18 13.90 -0.62
C THR A 79 -12.17 15.02 -0.89
N ILE A 80 -11.24 14.82 -1.83
CA ILE A 80 -10.27 15.85 -2.25
C ILE A 80 -11.00 17.06 -2.86
N LEU A 81 -12.03 16.83 -3.67
CA LEU A 81 -12.80 17.91 -4.32
C LEU A 81 -13.65 18.71 -3.33
N ASN A 82 -14.36 18.02 -2.42
CA ASN A 82 -15.19 18.66 -1.41
C ASN A 82 -14.40 19.18 -0.20
N ARG A 83 -13.14 18.77 -0.04
CA ARG A 83 -12.28 19.04 1.13
C ARG A 83 -12.82 18.46 2.46
N HIS A 84 -13.80 17.57 2.39
CA HIS A 84 -14.34 16.83 3.51
C HIS A 84 -14.97 15.51 3.02
N TRP A 85 -15.06 14.54 3.93
CA TRP A 85 -15.68 13.24 3.72
C TRP A 85 -17.21 13.36 3.84
N ILE A 86 -17.94 12.83 2.85
CA ILE A 86 -19.42 12.91 2.79
C ILE A 86 -20.12 11.55 2.82
N PHE A 87 -19.37 10.45 2.83
CA PHE A 87 -19.91 9.10 2.67
C PHE A 87 -20.23 8.41 4.01
N GLY A 88 -19.96 9.09 5.13
CA GLY A 88 -20.18 8.63 6.49
C GLY A 88 -19.20 7.56 6.98
N TYR A 89 -19.33 7.22 8.25
CA TYR A 89 -18.50 6.26 8.98
C TYR A 89 -18.26 4.91 8.29
N PHE A 90 -19.31 4.26 7.79
CA PHE A 90 -19.18 2.91 7.23
C PHE A 90 -18.29 2.89 5.97
N ALA A 91 -18.49 3.86 5.08
CA ALA A 91 -17.67 3.98 3.88
C ALA A 91 -16.22 4.33 4.23
N CYS A 92 -16.00 5.15 5.27
CA CYS A 92 -14.66 5.47 5.75
C CYS A 92 -13.94 4.20 6.23
N LYS A 93 -14.58 3.40 7.10
CA LYS A 93 -14.03 2.13 7.57
C LYS A 93 -13.78 1.14 6.45
N ALA A 94 -14.71 1.02 5.50
CA ALA A 94 -14.55 0.13 4.35
C ALA A 94 -13.37 0.54 3.47
N TYR A 95 -13.20 1.85 3.21
CA TYR A 95 -12.07 2.38 2.45
C TYR A 95 -10.74 2.12 3.15
N MET A 96 -10.64 2.42 4.46
CA MET A 96 -9.43 2.17 5.24
C MET A 96 -9.07 0.68 5.32
N LEU A 97 -10.08 -0.18 5.53
CA LEU A 97 -9.88 -1.63 5.53
C LEU A 97 -9.40 -2.10 4.15
N SER A 98 -10.02 -1.63 3.07
CA SER A 98 -9.66 -2.02 1.71
C SER A 98 -8.24 -1.60 1.33
N THR A 99 -7.84 -0.36 1.65
CA THR A 99 -6.49 0.14 1.33
C THR A 99 -5.42 -0.66 2.05
N GLY A 100 -5.64 -0.96 3.33
CA GLY A 100 -4.66 -1.68 4.12
C GLY A 100 -4.62 -3.18 3.78
N ILE A 101 -5.76 -3.83 3.55
CA ILE A 101 -5.78 -5.22 3.04
C ILE A 101 -5.01 -5.29 1.71
N ASN A 102 -5.23 -4.35 0.79
CA ASN A 102 -4.50 -4.32 -0.48
C ASN A 102 -2.99 -4.19 -0.23
N GLN A 103 -2.57 -3.23 0.59
CA GLN A 103 -1.15 -3.02 0.93
C GLN A 103 -0.47 -4.32 1.41
N PHE A 104 -1.03 -4.97 2.42
CA PHE A 104 -0.44 -6.18 3.00
C PHE A 104 -0.53 -7.38 2.05
N THR A 105 -1.69 -7.59 1.42
CA THR A 105 -1.92 -8.73 0.53
C THR A 105 -0.99 -8.66 -0.67
N SER A 106 -0.90 -7.50 -1.31
CA SER A 106 -0.04 -7.27 -2.47
C SER A 106 1.43 -7.52 -2.13
N SER A 107 1.87 -7.08 -0.95
CA SER A 107 3.24 -7.28 -0.48
C SER A 107 3.56 -8.76 -0.21
N ILE A 108 2.64 -9.49 0.43
CA ILE A 108 2.78 -10.94 0.67
C ILE A 108 2.77 -11.71 -0.66
N LEU A 109 1.87 -11.37 -1.59
CA LEU A 109 1.79 -12.01 -2.90
C LEU A 109 3.06 -11.77 -3.74
N LEU A 110 3.66 -10.58 -3.67
CA LEU A 110 4.97 -10.31 -4.28
C LEU A 110 6.08 -11.19 -3.68
N CYS A 111 6.09 -11.37 -2.35
CA CYS A 111 7.02 -12.30 -1.68
C CYS A 111 6.81 -13.74 -2.18
N VAL A 112 5.56 -14.19 -2.22
CA VAL A 112 5.18 -15.55 -2.66
C VAL A 112 5.56 -15.77 -4.12
N MET A 113 5.31 -14.80 -5.01
CA MET A 113 5.72 -14.88 -6.41
C MET A 113 7.25 -14.96 -6.55
N SER A 114 7.98 -14.24 -5.70
CA SER A 114 9.44 -14.29 -5.65
C SER A 114 9.94 -15.68 -5.22
N ALA A 115 9.30 -16.26 -4.19
CA ALA A 115 9.58 -17.62 -3.72
C ALA A 115 9.18 -18.70 -4.76
N ASP A 116 8.05 -18.55 -5.45
CA ASP A 116 7.63 -19.43 -6.55
C ASP A 116 8.70 -19.46 -7.66
N ARG A 117 9.23 -18.29 -8.01
CA ARG A 117 10.32 -18.17 -8.99
C ARG A 117 11.61 -18.80 -8.49
N TYR A 118 11.95 -18.61 -7.21
CA TYR A 118 13.07 -19.30 -6.58
C TYR A 118 12.97 -20.82 -6.73
N ILE A 119 11.84 -21.40 -6.32
CA ILE A 119 11.60 -22.85 -6.37
C ILE A 119 11.68 -23.36 -7.81
N ALA A 120 11.04 -22.66 -8.75
CA ALA A 120 11.03 -23.04 -10.16
C ALA A 120 12.44 -23.07 -10.79
N VAL A 121 13.32 -22.14 -10.43
CA VAL A 121 14.65 -22.04 -11.03
C VAL A 121 15.69 -22.87 -10.28
N CYS A 122 15.61 -22.91 -8.95
CA CYS A 122 16.65 -23.45 -8.09
C CYS A 122 16.41 -24.91 -7.70
N HIS A 123 15.17 -25.36 -7.76
CA HIS A 123 14.75 -26.72 -7.38
C HIS A 123 13.84 -27.34 -8.46
N PRO A 124 14.30 -27.47 -9.73
CA PRO A 124 13.45 -27.91 -10.84
C PRO A 124 12.84 -29.31 -10.65
N ILE A 125 13.52 -30.21 -9.93
CA ILE A 125 13.04 -31.58 -9.67
C ILE A 125 11.96 -31.59 -8.59
N SER A 126 12.10 -30.77 -7.55
CA SER A 126 11.11 -30.66 -6.46
C SER A 126 9.98 -29.68 -6.81
N SER A 127 10.17 -28.80 -7.79
CA SER A 127 9.26 -27.72 -8.15
C SER A 127 7.80 -28.18 -8.41
N PRO A 128 7.55 -29.28 -9.14
CA PRO A 128 6.17 -29.75 -9.36
C PRO A 128 5.42 -30.14 -8.07
N LYS A 129 6.13 -30.57 -7.01
CA LYS A 129 5.51 -30.93 -5.72
C LYS A 129 5.00 -29.69 -4.97
N TRP A 130 5.70 -28.57 -5.08
CA TRP A 130 5.38 -27.33 -4.38
C TRP A 130 4.49 -26.39 -5.19
N ARG A 131 4.55 -26.46 -6.52
CA ARG A 131 3.75 -25.64 -7.44
C ARG A 131 2.46 -26.36 -7.81
N THR A 132 1.61 -26.62 -6.82
CA THR A 132 0.27 -27.18 -7.02
C THR A 132 -0.80 -26.11 -6.83
N PRO A 133 -1.95 -26.21 -7.53
CA PRO A 133 -3.08 -25.29 -7.33
C PRO A 133 -3.60 -25.29 -5.89
N PHE A 134 -3.52 -26.43 -5.20
CA PHE A 134 -3.92 -26.53 -3.79
C PHE A 134 -3.03 -25.68 -2.88
N ILE A 135 -1.70 -25.79 -3.01
CA ILE A 135 -0.76 -24.97 -2.23
C ILE A 135 -0.97 -23.49 -2.55
N SER A 136 -1.16 -23.14 -3.83
CA SER A 136 -1.42 -21.75 -4.22
C SER A 136 -2.67 -21.17 -3.57
N LYS A 137 -3.76 -21.94 -3.49
CA LYS A 137 -4.98 -21.53 -2.78
C LYS A 137 -4.73 -21.36 -1.28
N MET A 138 -4.01 -22.28 -0.65
CA MET A 138 -3.68 -22.20 0.78
C MET A 138 -2.81 -20.98 1.10
N VAL A 139 -1.79 -20.72 0.28
CA VAL A 139 -0.91 -19.56 0.44
C VAL A 139 -1.67 -18.25 0.21
N SER A 140 -2.56 -18.22 -0.80
CA SER A 140 -3.39 -17.03 -1.05
C SER A 140 -4.36 -16.79 0.11
N LEU A 141 -5.04 -17.85 0.59
CA LEU A 141 -5.93 -17.75 1.74
C LEU A 141 -5.19 -17.23 2.98
N PHE A 142 -3.98 -17.74 3.24
CA PHE A 142 -3.13 -17.24 4.31
C PHE A 142 -2.78 -15.75 4.12
N ALA A 143 -2.43 -15.32 2.91
CA ALA A 143 -2.13 -13.92 2.62
C ALA A 143 -3.33 -13.01 2.95
N TRP A 144 -4.54 -13.39 2.53
CA TRP A 144 -5.77 -12.65 2.82
C TRP A 144 -6.08 -12.62 4.32
N THR A 145 -6.07 -13.77 5.00
CA THR A 145 -6.40 -13.83 6.43
C THR A 145 -5.36 -13.09 7.27
N PHE A 146 -4.08 -13.26 6.98
CA PHE A 146 -3.00 -12.56 7.68
C PHE A 146 -3.06 -11.04 7.47
N SER A 147 -3.37 -10.58 6.25
CA SER A 147 -3.56 -9.15 5.97
C SER A 147 -4.74 -8.56 6.73
N ILE A 148 -5.86 -9.29 6.80
CA ILE A 148 -7.02 -8.87 7.58
C ILE A 148 -6.67 -8.79 9.07
N LEU A 149 -5.96 -9.80 9.61
CA LEU A 149 -5.55 -9.81 11.02
C LEU A 149 -4.65 -8.63 11.38
N LEU A 150 -3.70 -8.28 10.51
CA LEU A 150 -2.84 -7.10 10.71
C LEU A 150 -3.63 -5.77 10.65
N MET A 151 -4.76 -5.75 9.96
CA MET A 151 -5.63 -4.57 9.84
C MET A 151 -6.62 -4.40 10.99
N ILE A 152 -6.91 -5.45 11.78
CA ILE A 152 -7.84 -5.35 12.92
C ILE A 152 -7.49 -4.20 13.89
N PRO A 153 -6.26 -4.07 14.41
CA PRO A 153 -5.93 -2.96 15.32
C PRO A 153 -6.06 -1.59 14.63
N ILE A 154 -5.79 -1.52 13.33
CA ILE A 154 -5.84 -0.29 12.53
C ILE A 154 -7.28 0.20 12.34
N VAL A 155 -8.21 -0.72 12.08
CA VAL A 155 -9.63 -0.40 11.88
C VAL A 155 -10.36 -0.14 13.19
N GLN A 156 -9.89 -0.71 14.30
CA GLN A 156 -10.45 -0.40 15.62
C GLN A 156 -10.20 1.05 16.02
N HIS A 157 -9.06 1.63 15.61
CA HIS A 157 -8.68 3.02 15.93
C HIS A 157 -9.04 4.04 14.83
N SER A 158 -9.60 3.64 13.68
CA SER A 158 -10.11 4.62 12.71
C SER A 158 -11.46 5.20 13.17
N LYS A 159 -11.57 6.54 13.28
CA LYS A 159 -12.80 7.28 13.60
C LYS A 159 -13.08 8.36 12.56
N GLU A 160 -14.34 8.78 12.52
CA GLU A 160 -14.79 9.94 11.77
C GLU A 160 -14.69 11.15 12.71
N ILE A 161 -13.85 12.14 12.38
CA ILE A 161 -13.70 13.37 13.18
C ILE A 161 -14.49 14.47 12.48
N ASP A 162 -15.36 15.14 13.23
CA ASP A 162 -16.11 16.31 12.76
C ASP A 162 -15.43 17.58 13.26
N ASN A 163 -14.83 18.35 12.35
CA ASN A 163 -14.27 19.67 12.66
C ASN A 163 -15.17 20.73 12.04
N ASP A 164 -15.98 21.38 12.87
CA ASP A 164 -16.79 22.55 12.51
C ASP A 164 -17.72 22.31 11.30
N GLY A 165 -18.39 21.16 11.29
CA GLY A 165 -19.31 20.73 10.21
C GLY A 165 -18.62 20.14 8.98
N LYS A 166 -17.29 20.01 8.99
CA LYS A 166 -16.50 19.31 7.98
C LYS A 166 -15.97 18.00 8.56
N THR A 167 -16.59 16.93 8.11
CA THR A 167 -16.23 15.59 8.54
C THR A 167 -15.01 15.07 7.78
N SER A 168 -14.00 14.50 8.44
CA SER A 168 -12.82 13.91 7.80
C SER A 168 -12.69 12.43 8.12
N CYS A 169 -12.42 11.63 7.09
CA CYS A 169 -12.08 10.21 7.24
C CYS A 169 -10.57 10.10 7.47
N VAL A 170 -10.19 10.06 8.75
CA VAL A 170 -8.79 9.94 9.17
C VAL A 170 -8.59 8.63 9.92
N ILE A 171 -7.39 8.06 9.80
CA ILE A 171 -6.95 7.09 10.79
C ILE A 171 -6.42 7.93 11.94
N GLU A 172 -6.99 7.78 13.14
CA GLU A 172 -6.59 8.49 14.36
C GLU A 172 -5.16 8.02 14.73
N TRP A 173 -4.16 8.62 14.10
CA TRP A 173 -2.75 8.56 14.50
C TRP A 173 -2.03 9.91 14.28
N ALA A 174 -2.62 10.82 13.50
CA ALA A 174 -2.24 12.22 13.47
C ALA A 174 -3.31 13.02 14.22
N ASN A 175 -2.97 13.48 15.42
CA ASN A 175 -3.68 14.57 16.06
C ASN A 175 -3.52 15.81 15.16
N PHE A 176 -4.44 16.01 14.24
CA PHE A 176 -4.68 17.34 13.71
C PHE A 176 -5.63 18.03 14.66
N ASP A 177 -5.13 18.40 15.83
CA ASP A 177 -5.77 19.45 16.59
C ASP A 177 -5.55 20.74 15.82
N SER A 178 -6.61 21.21 15.19
CA SER A 178 -6.70 22.57 14.70
C SER A 178 -8.00 23.14 15.19
N THR A 179 -8.14 23.22 16.51
CA THR A 179 -8.65 24.43 17.15
C THR A 179 -8.32 24.39 18.64
N ALA A 180 -7.10 24.83 18.97
CA ALA A 180 -6.88 25.49 20.24
C ALA A 180 -7.78 26.73 20.29
N ASN A 181 -8.89 26.65 21.02
CA ASN A 181 -9.57 27.79 21.66
C ASN A 181 -10.42 27.34 22.86
N ILE A 182 -9.72 27.14 23.99
CA ILE A 182 -10.09 27.54 25.37
C ILE A 182 -11.28 26.86 26.08
N SER A 183 -10.88 26.17 27.16
CA SER A 183 -11.53 25.98 28.47
C SER A 183 -12.63 24.91 28.59
N THR A 184 -12.32 23.83 29.31
CA THR A 184 -12.61 23.70 30.76
C THR A 184 -12.16 22.33 31.28
N ASN A 185 -11.41 22.36 32.39
CA ASN A 185 -11.19 21.27 33.36
C ASN A 185 -11.57 19.84 32.93
N SER A 186 -10.68 19.17 32.21
CA SER A 186 -10.65 17.72 32.19
C SER A 186 -9.20 17.26 32.25
N THR A 187 -8.85 16.68 33.39
CA THR A 187 -7.63 15.88 33.58
C THR A 187 -7.77 14.60 32.76
N PHE A 188 -7.48 14.67 31.47
CA PHE A 188 -7.26 13.51 30.62
C PHE A 188 -6.53 14.02 29.38
N GLU A 189 -5.25 13.69 29.22
CA GLU A 189 -4.47 13.73 27.97
C GLU A 189 -2.98 13.64 28.32
N PHE A 190 -2.50 12.42 28.61
CA PHE A 190 -1.06 12.09 28.55
C PHE A 190 -0.83 10.65 28.03
N ASP A 191 -1.88 9.95 27.60
CA ASP A 191 -1.80 8.53 27.16
C ASP A 191 -2.00 8.37 25.64
N ASP A 192 -2.39 9.43 24.91
CA ASP A 192 -2.71 9.33 23.48
C ASP A 192 -1.51 9.58 22.55
N GLN A 193 -0.44 10.24 23.02
CA GLN A 193 0.74 10.57 22.19
C GLN A 193 1.74 9.39 22.07
N GLU A 194 2.02 8.64 23.15
CA GLU A 194 2.90 7.44 23.07
C GLU A 194 2.30 6.34 22.18
N ASN A 195 0.97 6.21 22.16
CA ASN A 195 0.26 5.22 21.35
C ASN A 195 0.34 5.53 19.84
N ALA A 196 0.34 6.82 19.45
CA ALA A 196 0.46 7.24 18.05
C ALA A 196 1.84 6.92 17.45
N HIS A 197 2.92 7.13 18.20
CA HIS A 197 4.28 6.78 17.76
C HIS A 197 4.47 5.26 17.67
N MET A 198 4.04 4.51 18.69
CA MET A 198 4.11 3.05 18.68
C MET A 198 3.33 2.45 17.50
N PHE A 199 2.17 3.03 17.16
CA PHE A 199 1.34 2.60 16.05
C PHE A 199 1.92 2.98 14.68
N THR A 200 2.51 4.17 14.55
CA THR A 200 3.22 4.59 13.32
C THR A 200 4.41 3.68 13.03
N TRP A 201 5.22 3.37 14.05
CA TRP A 201 6.31 2.39 13.93
C TRP A 201 5.80 0.98 13.66
N TYR A 202 4.73 0.53 14.32
CA TYR A 202 4.11 -0.77 14.04
C TYR A 202 3.66 -0.88 12.58
N THR A 203 2.93 0.11 12.08
CA THR A 203 2.43 0.11 10.70
C THR A 203 3.57 0.26 9.68
N PHE A 204 4.60 1.05 9.97
CA PHE A 204 5.82 1.13 9.14
C PHE A 204 6.56 -0.20 9.10
N ILE A 205 6.76 -0.84 10.26
CA ILE A 205 7.47 -2.10 10.36
C ILE A 205 6.69 -3.21 9.66
N CYS A 206 5.40 -3.37 9.97
CA CYS A 206 4.57 -4.41 9.39
C CYS A 206 4.24 -4.15 7.92
N GLY A 207 3.95 -2.91 7.54
CA GLY A 207 3.45 -2.52 6.22
C GLY A 207 4.54 -2.20 5.20
N PHE A 208 5.76 -1.92 5.64
CA PHE A 208 6.87 -1.59 4.73
C PHE A 208 8.15 -2.35 5.04
N ALA A 209 8.69 -2.25 6.25
CA ALA A 209 10.01 -2.78 6.55
C ALA A 209 10.07 -4.31 6.49
N ILE A 210 9.11 -5.02 7.10
CA ILE A 210 9.02 -6.48 7.06
C ILE A 210 8.82 -6.97 5.62
N PRO A 211 7.84 -6.47 4.84
CA PRO A 211 7.70 -6.88 3.46
C PRO A 211 8.92 -6.56 2.60
N LEU A 212 9.53 -5.38 2.75
CA LEU A 212 10.75 -5.01 2.03
C LEU A 212 11.91 -5.94 2.37
N CYS A 213 12.13 -6.21 3.67
CA CYS A 213 13.14 -7.14 4.14
C CYS A 213 12.91 -8.54 3.60
N LEU A 214 11.67 -9.05 3.61
CA LEU A 214 11.34 -10.36 3.05
C LEU A 214 11.59 -10.41 1.55
N ILE A 215 11.13 -9.41 0.79
CA ILE A 215 11.38 -9.28 -0.66
C ILE A 215 12.88 -9.28 -0.95
N VAL A 216 13.66 -8.44 -0.26
CA VAL A 216 15.12 -8.34 -0.44
C VAL A 216 15.81 -9.65 -0.07
N ASN A 217 15.44 -10.29 1.04
CA ASN A 217 16.02 -11.56 1.46
C ASN A 217 15.71 -12.68 0.46
N PHE A 218 14.45 -12.84 0.04
CA PHE A 218 14.08 -13.86 -0.94
C PHE A 218 14.80 -13.63 -2.28
N TYR A 219 14.92 -12.38 -2.73
CA TYR A 219 15.64 -12.07 -3.96
C TYR A 219 17.16 -12.18 -3.84
N TRP A 220 17.73 -11.88 -2.68
CA TRP A 220 19.14 -12.16 -2.40
C TRP A 220 19.44 -13.65 -2.48
N LEU A 221 18.59 -14.50 -1.88
CA LEU A 221 18.70 -15.97 -1.96
C LEU A 221 18.57 -16.47 -3.41
N VAL A 222 17.66 -15.89 -4.20
CA VAL A 222 17.56 -16.15 -5.65
C VAL A 222 18.87 -15.80 -6.34
N ILE A 223 19.40 -14.59 -6.15
CA ILE A 223 20.65 -14.15 -6.80
C ILE A 223 21.83 -15.02 -6.38
N LEU A 224 21.97 -15.34 -5.09
CA LEU A 224 23.03 -16.21 -4.58
C LEU A 224 22.97 -17.61 -5.18
N LYS A 225 21.78 -18.20 -5.28
CA LYS A 225 21.59 -19.52 -5.89
C LYS A 225 21.80 -19.48 -7.40
N LEU A 226 21.38 -18.42 -8.10
CA LEU A 226 21.68 -18.21 -9.53
C LEU A 226 23.19 -18.05 -9.78
N LYS A 227 23.93 -17.43 -8.85
CA LYS A 227 25.40 -17.30 -8.89
C LYS A 227 26.11 -18.61 -8.53
N ARG A 228 25.68 -19.33 -7.49
CA ARG A 228 26.25 -20.63 -7.05
C ARG A 228 25.98 -21.78 -8.01
N VAL A 229 24.77 -21.84 -8.58
CA VAL A 229 24.35 -22.91 -9.52
C VAL A 229 24.62 -22.48 -10.98
N GLY A 230 25.30 -21.35 -11.20
CA GLY A 230 25.69 -20.90 -12.53
C GLY A 230 26.75 -21.84 -13.13
N PRO A 231 26.42 -22.69 -14.13
CA PRO A 231 27.41 -23.53 -14.77
C PRO A 231 28.31 -22.62 -15.62
N LYS A 232 29.64 -22.85 -15.55
CA LYS A 232 30.67 -22.14 -16.31
C LYS A 232 30.41 -22.10 -17.84
N ASN A 233 29.56 -22.97 -18.37
CA ASN A 233 29.07 -22.94 -19.76
C ASN A 233 27.53 -22.93 -19.82
N LYS A 234 26.93 -21.81 -20.27
CA LYS A 234 25.51 -21.74 -20.65
C LYS A 234 25.35 -21.26 -22.08
N SER A 235 24.44 -21.89 -22.83
CA SER A 235 23.93 -21.39 -24.12
C SER A 235 23.30 -20.00 -23.94
N LYS A 236 23.26 -19.21 -25.02
CA LYS A 236 22.70 -17.84 -25.05
C LYS A 236 21.28 -17.77 -24.45
N GLU A 237 20.49 -18.83 -24.60
CA GLU A 237 19.10 -18.90 -24.15
C GLU A 237 18.95 -19.01 -22.62
N LYS A 238 19.82 -19.80 -21.96
CA LYS A 238 19.80 -20.01 -20.50
C LYS A 238 20.38 -18.81 -19.73
N LYS A 239 21.22 -17.97 -20.39
CA LYS A 239 21.64 -16.63 -19.91
C LYS A 239 20.52 -15.60 -20.05
N ARG A 240 19.75 -15.64 -21.15
CA ARG A 240 18.59 -14.75 -21.39
C ARG A 240 17.48 -14.96 -20.36
N SER A 241 17.17 -16.20 -20.00
CA SER A 241 16.19 -16.51 -18.95
C SER A 241 16.59 -15.96 -17.57
N HIS A 242 17.87 -16.12 -17.18
CA HIS A 242 18.39 -15.54 -15.92
C HIS A 242 18.27 -14.01 -15.89
N ARG A 243 18.66 -13.31 -16.97
CA ARG A 243 18.53 -11.84 -17.05
C ARG A 243 17.08 -11.38 -16.99
N LYS A 244 16.14 -12.10 -17.63
CA LYS A 244 14.70 -11.78 -17.55
C LYS A 244 14.20 -11.86 -16.11
N VAL A 245 14.60 -12.89 -15.36
CA VAL A 245 14.24 -13.04 -13.95
C VAL A 245 14.84 -11.91 -13.12
N THR A 246 16.16 -11.66 -13.21
CA THR A 246 16.82 -10.57 -12.45
C THR A 246 16.29 -9.17 -12.80
N ASN A 247 15.95 -8.90 -14.06
CA ASN A 247 15.34 -7.62 -14.43
C ASN A 247 13.93 -7.50 -13.86
N LEU A 248 13.11 -8.56 -13.88
CA LEU A 248 11.79 -8.54 -13.24
C LEU A 248 11.92 -8.26 -11.73
N VAL A 249 12.88 -8.90 -11.07
CA VAL A 249 13.19 -8.67 -9.65
C VAL A 249 13.52 -7.21 -9.37
N LEU A 250 14.47 -6.65 -10.11
CA LEU A 250 14.91 -5.27 -9.91
C LEU A 250 13.77 -4.30 -10.17
N ILE A 251 12.97 -4.51 -11.21
CA ILE A 251 11.79 -3.67 -11.49
C ILE A 251 10.81 -3.73 -10.32
N VAL A 252 10.47 -4.92 -9.82
CA VAL A 252 9.53 -5.07 -8.69
C VAL A 252 10.04 -4.36 -7.43
N VAL A 253 11.31 -4.55 -7.07
CA VAL A 253 11.90 -3.91 -5.88
C VAL A 253 11.98 -2.39 -6.05
N THR A 254 12.45 -1.92 -7.19
CA THR A 254 12.57 -0.48 -7.48
C THR A 254 11.20 0.19 -7.48
N VAL A 255 10.20 -0.42 -8.12
CA VAL A 255 8.83 0.11 -8.12
C VAL A 255 8.24 0.10 -6.72
N TYR A 256 8.42 -0.96 -5.93
CA TYR A 256 7.94 -1.01 -4.56
C TYR A 256 8.54 0.13 -3.71
N ILE A 257 9.85 0.35 -3.78
CA ILE A 257 10.51 1.45 -3.07
C ILE A 257 9.99 2.80 -3.55
N ILE A 258 9.95 3.05 -4.86
CA ILE A 258 9.53 4.34 -5.40
C ILE A 258 8.07 4.65 -5.07
N CYS A 259 7.18 3.65 -5.07
CA CYS A 259 5.76 3.84 -4.79
C CYS A 259 5.46 4.00 -3.30
N TRP A 260 6.16 3.28 -2.43
CA TRP A 260 5.84 3.27 -0.98
C TRP A 260 6.72 4.19 -0.15
N LEU A 261 7.96 4.45 -0.55
CA LEU A 261 8.89 5.28 0.23
C LEU A 261 8.37 6.71 0.45
N PRO A 262 7.82 7.42 -0.56
CA PRO A 262 7.33 8.78 -0.34
C PRO A 262 6.25 8.84 0.73
N TYR A 263 5.32 7.88 0.73
CA TYR A 263 4.26 7.79 1.74
C TYR A 263 4.83 7.60 3.14
N TRP A 264 5.74 6.65 3.34
CA TRP A 264 6.31 6.40 4.66
C TRP A 264 7.23 7.52 5.14
N VAL A 265 7.96 8.17 4.23
CA VAL A 265 8.75 9.36 4.55
C VAL A 265 7.84 10.50 5.00
N THR A 266 6.70 10.73 4.34
CA THR A 266 5.75 11.77 4.78
C THR A 266 5.12 11.43 6.13
N GLN A 267 4.77 10.16 6.39
CA GLN A 267 4.19 9.78 7.68
C GLN A 267 5.20 9.90 8.83
N LEU A 268 6.45 9.50 8.60
CA LEU A 268 7.51 9.60 9.61
C LEU A 268 7.91 11.06 9.87
N ALA A 269 8.01 11.89 8.82
CA ALA A 269 8.27 13.31 8.98
C ALA A 269 7.16 13.99 9.81
N MET A 270 5.90 13.63 9.55
CA MET A 270 4.76 14.13 10.33
C MET A 270 4.77 13.63 11.79
N SER A 271 5.31 12.43 12.08
CA SER A 271 5.45 11.97 13.46
C SER A 271 6.61 12.65 14.20
N ASP A 272 7.69 12.98 13.49
CA ASP A 272 8.85 13.65 14.08
C ASP A 272 8.56 15.14 14.36
N ASP A 273 7.76 15.82 13.51
CA ASP A 273 7.33 17.21 13.72
C ASP A 273 6.48 17.39 15.00
N VAL A 274 5.85 16.32 15.50
CA VAL A 274 5.05 16.30 16.74
C VAL A 274 5.92 16.22 18.00
N ASP A 275 7.17 15.75 17.90
CA ASP A 275 8.12 15.70 19.02
C ASP A 275 8.82 17.06 19.26
N ASP A 276 8.81 17.98 18.28
CA ASP A 276 9.51 19.28 18.34
C ASP A 276 8.61 20.48 18.78
N THR A 277 7.35 20.24 19.16
CA THR A 277 6.40 21.23 19.70
C THR A 277 5.97 20.91 21.12
#